data_AF-A0A7R6STF5-F1
#
_entry.id   AF-A0A7R6STF5-F1
#
_cell.length_a   1.000
_cell.length_b   1.000
_cell.length_c   1.000
_cell.angle_alpha   90.00
_cell.angle_beta   90.00
_cell.angle_gamma   90.00
#
_symmetry.space_group_name_H-M   'P 1'
#
loop_
_entity.id
_entity.type
_entity.pdbx_description
1 polymer ?
#
loop_
_entity_poly.entity_id
_entity_poly.type
_entity_poly.pdbx_seq_one_letter_code
_entity_poly.pdbx_strand_id
1 'polypeptide(L)'
;MLRFITPLTITLTLTLLAPLAQADCADEQNWCETKCEVKHITDNAAATGCKSKCVAARAACSTQSGAETAWDATKDAAQKTKSFFKGLTE
;
A
#
# COMPACT_ATOMS: atom_id res chain seq x y z
N MET A 1 -1.89 -34.83 20.96
CA MET A 1 -2.95 -34.05 20.26
C MET A 1 -2.48 -32.62 20.03
N LEU A 2 -1.40 -32.40 19.27
CA LEU A 2 -0.81 -31.06 19.09
C LEU A 2 -0.20 -30.93 17.68
N ARG A 3 -1.03 -31.02 16.64
CA ARG A 3 -0.57 -31.09 15.24
C ARG A 3 -1.33 -30.19 14.26
N PHE A 4 -2.00 -29.13 14.73
CA PHE A 4 -2.82 -28.27 13.85
C PHE A 4 -2.70 -26.75 14.08
N ILE A 5 -1.79 -26.26 14.92
CA ILE A 5 -1.71 -24.82 15.26
C ILE A 5 -0.80 -24.03 14.29
N THR A 6 -0.05 -24.69 13.41
CA THR A 6 1.04 -24.06 12.64
C THR A 6 0.71 -23.38 11.30
N PRO A 7 -0.48 -23.46 10.65
CA PRO A 7 -0.66 -22.75 9.38
C PRO A 7 -1.14 -21.30 9.55
N LEU A 8 -1.68 -20.91 10.71
CA LEU A 8 -2.34 -19.60 10.89
C LEU A 8 -1.36 -18.45 11.18
N THR A 9 -0.15 -18.75 11.66
CA THR A 9 0.83 -17.72 12.07
C THR A 9 1.59 -17.11 10.90
N ILE A 10 1.74 -17.81 9.77
CA ILE A 10 2.49 -17.31 8.61
C ILE A 10 1.67 -16.30 7.79
N THR A 11 0.34 -16.42 7.78
CA THR A 11 -0.56 -15.50 7.07
C THR A 11 -0.76 -14.17 7.79
N LEU A 12 -0.55 -14.11 9.11
CA LEU A 12 -0.80 -12.89 9.90
C LEU A 12 0.31 -11.83 9.75
N THR A 13 1.53 -12.23 9.41
CA THR A 13 2.67 -11.30 9.30
C THR A 13 2.68 -10.48 8.01
N LEU A 14 2.01 -10.93 6.94
CA LEU A 14 2.05 -10.23 5.64
C LEU A 14 1.09 -9.03 5.58
N THR A 15 0.07 -8.98 6.43
CA THR A 15 -0.91 -7.89 6.47
C THR A 15 -0.43 -6.66 7.26
N LEU A 16 0.60 -6.79 8.10
CA LEU A 16 1.11 -5.68 8.92
C LEU A 16 2.05 -4.71 8.19
N LEU A 17 2.55 -5.06 6.99
CA LEU A 17 3.47 -4.21 6.21
C LEU A 17 2.77 -3.33 5.18
N ALA A 18 1.49 -3.59 4.89
CA ALA A 18 0.67 -2.76 4.01
C ALA A 18 0.39 -1.32 4.49
N PRO A 19 0.31 -0.98 5.80
CA PRO A 19 -0.12 0.36 6.20
C PRO A 19 0.94 1.45 5.97
N LEU A 20 2.21 1.09 5.75
CA LEU A 20 3.28 2.08 5.59
C LEU A 20 3.12 2.91 4.32
N ALA A 21 2.76 2.28 3.20
CA ALA A 21 2.43 2.96 1.96
C ALA A 21 1.14 3.77 2.02
N GLN A 22 0.17 3.29 2.81
CA GLN A 22 -1.13 3.95 2.94
C GLN A 22 -1.07 5.19 3.83
N ALA A 23 -0.08 5.27 4.73
CA ALA A 23 0.14 6.43 5.60
C ALA A 23 0.61 7.64 4.78
N ASP A 24 1.69 7.50 4.00
CA ASP A 24 2.22 8.60 3.16
C ASP A 24 1.17 9.15 2.18
N CYS A 25 0.43 8.28 1.47
CA CYS A 25 -0.60 8.74 0.54
C CYS A 25 -1.81 9.41 1.22
N ALA A 26 -2.09 9.10 2.50
CA ALA A 26 -3.18 9.70 3.26
C ALA A 26 -2.78 11.06 3.87
N ASP A 27 -1.54 11.19 4.35
CA ASP A 27 -0.97 12.45 4.78
C ASP A 27 -0.86 13.44 3.61
N GLU A 28 -0.42 12.97 2.44
CA GLU A 28 -0.38 13.76 1.21
C GLU A 28 -1.76 14.28 0.81
N GLN A 29 -2.81 13.45 0.98
CA GLN A 29 -4.19 13.84 0.72
C GLN A 29 -4.64 14.95 1.68
N ASN A 30 -4.42 14.78 2.99
CA ASN A 30 -4.85 15.74 3.99
C ASN A 30 -4.15 17.11 3.80
N TRP A 31 -2.86 17.07 3.43
CA TRP A 31 -2.10 18.26 3.08
C TRP A 31 -2.62 18.95 1.80
N CYS A 32 -2.95 18.17 0.77
CA CYS A 32 -3.52 18.69 -0.48
C CYS A 32 -4.90 19.31 -0.26
N GLU A 33 -5.77 18.68 0.53
CA GLU A 33 -7.10 19.21 0.86
C GLU A 33 -7.00 20.50 1.67
N THR A 34 -6.11 20.55 2.67
CA THR A 34 -5.86 21.77 3.45
C THR A 34 -5.36 22.90 2.55
N LYS A 35 -4.43 22.62 1.63
CA LYS A 35 -3.97 23.60 0.63
C LYS A 35 -5.11 24.12 -0.24
N CYS A 36 -6.02 23.24 -0.67
CA CYS A 36 -7.17 23.61 -1.48
C CYS A 36 -8.15 24.50 -0.70
N GLU A 37 -8.41 24.20 0.57
CA GLU A 37 -9.27 25.03 1.43
C GLU A 37 -8.67 26.41 1.69
N VAL A 38 -7.38 26.47 2.00
CA VAL A 38 -6.67 27.75 2.21
C VAL A 38 -6.64 28.58 0.93
N LYS A 39 -6.44 27.94 -0.23
CA LYS A 39 -6.33 28.63 -1.52
C LYS A 39 -7.69 29.07 -2.09
N HIS A 40 -8.76 28.35 -1.77
CA HIS A 40 -10.11 28.59 -2.28
C HIS A 40 -11.13 28.88 -1.16
N ILE A 41 -10.74 29.70 -0.18
CA ILE A 41 -11.55 29.98 1.02
C ILE A 41 -12.88 30.69 0.70
N THR A 42 -12.94 31.43 -0.41
CA THR A 42 -14.12 32.18 -0.85
C THR A 42 -14.86 31.50 -2.01
N ASP A 43 -14.38 30.37 -2.52
CA ASP A 43 -14.94 29.70 -3.70
C ASP A 43 -15.02 28.18 -3.48
N ASN A 44 -16.19 27.74 -3.02
CA ASN A 44 -16.47 26.33 -2.74
C ASN A 44 -16.44 25.43 -3.99
N ALA A 45 -16.75 25.98 -5.18
CA ALA A 45 -16.72 25.20 -6.41
C ALA A 45 -15.26 24.91 -6.81
N ALA A 46 -14.39 25.93 -6.70
CA ALA A 46 -12.96 25.76 -6.92
C ALA A 46 -12.32 24.87 -5.84
N ALA A 47 -12.73 24.99 -4.58
CA ALA A 47 -12.29 24.10 -3.50
C ALA A 47 -12.63 22.63 -3.80
N THR A 48 -13.86 22.36 -4.24
CA THR A 48 -14.32 21.01 -4.58
C THR A 48 -13.57 20.44 -5.79
N GLY A 49 -13.38 21.26 -6.84
CA GLY A 49 -12.58 20.87 -8.01
C GLY A 49 -11.09 20.66 -7.70
N CYS A 50 -10.56 21.32 -6.69
CA CYS A 50 -9.20 21.11 -6.20
C CYS A 50 -9.10 19.82 -5.38
N LYS A 51 -10.05 19.56 -4.47
CA LYS A 51 -10.12 18.33 -3.67
C LYS A 51 -10.26 17.07 -4.54
N SER A 52 -11.01 17.12 -5.64
CA SER A 52 -11.13 15.97 -6.55
C SER A 52 -9.81 15.56 -7.19
N LYS A 53 -8.90 16.53 -7.46
CA LYS A 53 -7.54 16.24 -7.91
C LYS A 53 -6.69 15.59 -6.82
N CYS A 54 -6.84 16.01 -5.57
CA CYS A 54 -6.17 15.39 -4.43
C CYS A 54 -6.56 13.91 -4.27
N VAL A 55 -7.85 13.60 -4.42
CA VAL A 55 -8.35 12.22 -4.38
C VAL A 55 -7.79 11.39 -5.53
N ALA A 56 -7.71 11.96 -6.74
CA ALA A 56 -7.10 11.28 -7.89
C ALA A 56 -5.59 11.00 -7.67
N ALA A 57 -4.86 11.95 -7.09
CA ALA A 57 -3.45 11.78 -6.73
C ALA A 57 -3.27 10.69 -5.66
N ARG A 58 -4.14 10.63 -4.65
CA ARG A 58 -4.13 9.55 -3.65
C ARG A 58 -4.37 8.19 -4.29
N ALA A 59 -5.32 8.09 -5.23
CA ALA A 59 -5.59 6.85 -5.94
C ALA A 59 -4.34 6.40 -6.73
N ALA A 60 -3.70 7.32 -7.46
CA ALA A 60 -2.46 7.02 -8.20
C ALA A 60 -1.33 6.56 -7.26
N CYS A 61 -1.11 7.27 -6.14
CA CYS A 61 -0.12 6.92 -5.12
C CYS A 61 -0.37 5.52 -4.53
N SER A 62 -1.63 5.22 -4.20
CA SER A 62 -2.04 3.92 -3.65
C SER A 62 -1.86 2.78 -4.66
N THR A 63 -2.14 3.04 -5.94
CA THR A 63 -1.93 2.06 -7.01
C THR A 63 -0.45 1.82 -7.28
N GLN A 64 0.38 2.87 -7.34
CA GLN A 64 1.82 2.73 -7.54
C GLN A 64 2.44 1.91 -6.43
N SER A 65 2.15 2.26 -5.17
CA SER A 65 2.75 1.55 -4.04
C SER A 65 2.24 0.11 -3.91
N GLY A 66 0.97 -0.13 -4.24
CA GLY A 66 0.43 -1.50 -4.33
C GLY A 66 1.11 -2.34 -5.42
N ALA A 67 1.40 -1.74 -6.58
CA ALA A 67 2.09 -2.41 -7.69
C ALA A 67 3.56 -2.74 -7.37
N GLU A 68 4.29 -1.80 -6.77
CA GLU A 68 5.68 -2.01 -6.34
C GLU A 68 5.77 -3.10 -5.26
N THR A 69 4.90 -3.04 -4.25
CA THR A 69 4.84 -4.05 -3.18
C THR A 69 4.52 -5.45 -3.72
N ALA A 70 3.58 -5.56 -4.65
CA ALA A 70 3.23 -6.85 -5.27
C ALA A 70 4.36 -7.41 -6.12
N TRP A 71 5.12 -6.56 -6.81
CA TRP A 71 6.26 -6.96 -7.63
C TRP A 71 7.41 -7.50 -6.78
N ASP A 72 7.77 -6.79 -5.70
CA ASP A 72 8.84 -7.22 -4.80
C ASP A 72 8.47 -8.51 -4.07
N ALA A 73 7.22 -8.63 -3.59
CA ALA A 73 6.72 -9.88 -2.99
C ALA A 73 6.79 -11.07 -3.97
N THR A 74 6.51 -10.83 -5.26
CA THR A 74 6.61 -11.87 -6.31
C THR A 74 8.05 -12.31 -6.54
N LYS A 75 9.00 -11.37 -6.59
CA LYS A 75 10.43 -11.68 -6.73
C LYS A 75 10.94 -12.50 -5.54
N ASP A 76 10.58 -12.12 -4.32
CA ASP A 76 10.98 -12.83 -3.11
C ASP A 76 10.40 -14.25 -3.08
N ALA A 77 9.12 -14.42 -3.44
CA ALA A 77 8.50 -15.74 -3.54
C ALA A 77 9.19 -16.63 -4.58
N ALA A 78 9.54 -16.08 -5.74
CA ALA A 78 10.26 -16.81 -6.79
C ALA A 78 11.66 -17.25 -6.32
N GLN A 79 12.40 -16.37 -5.65
CA GLN A 79 13.70 -16.72 -5.08
C GLN A 79 13.60 -17.80 -3.99
N LYS A 80 12.62 -17.71 -3.08
CA LYS A 80 12.44 -18.72 -2.04
C LYS A 80 12.05 -20.08 -2.60
N THR A 81 11.18 -20.13 -3.60
CA THR A 81 10.85 -21.36 -4.34
C THR A 81 12.10 -21.98 -4.96
N LYS A 82 12.92 -21.18 -5.65
CA LYS A 82 14.16 -21.67 -6.27
C LYS A 82 15.13 -22.25 -5.24
N SER A 83 15.30 -21.59 -4.10
CA SER A 83 16.16 -22.09 -3.01
C SER A 83 15.61 -23.36 -2.36
N PHE A 84 14.29 -23.48 -2.21
CA PHE A 84 13.66 -24.69 -1.66
C PHE A 84 13.89 -25.91 -2.57
N PHE A 85 13.67 -25.78 -3.87
CA PHE A 85 13.93 -26.85 -4.83
C PHE A 85 15.42 -27.23 -4.88
N LYS A 86 16.32 -26.26 -4.78
CA LYS A 86 17.76 -26.54 -4.73
C LYS A 86 18.13 -27.39 -3.51
N GLY A 87 17.64 -27.04 -2.32
CA GLY A 87 17.88 -27.83 -1.10
C GLY A 87 17.16 -29.19 -1.04
N LEU A 88 16.24 -29.46 -1.97
CA LEU A 88 15.57 -30.77 -2.12
C LEU A 88 16.25 -31.69 -3.14
N THR A 89 17.15 -31.14 -3.95
CA THR A 89 17.82 -31.85 -5.06
C THR A 89 19.31 -32.10 -4.79
N GLU A 90 19.88 -31.45 -3.76
CA GLU A 90 21.19 -31.74 -3.16
C GLU A 90 21.04 -32.67 -1.95
#